data_AF-A0A357QNE8-F1
#
_entry.id   AF-A0A357QNE8-F1
#
_cell.length_a   1.000
_cell.length_b   1.000
_cell.length_c   1.000
_cell.angle_alpha   90.00
_cell.angle_beta   90.00
_cell.angle_gamma   90.00
#
_symmetry.space_group_name_H-M   'P 1'
#
loop_
_entity.id
_entity.type
_entity.pdbx_description
1 polymer ?
#
loop_
_entity_poly.entity_id
_entity_poly.type
_entity_poly.pdbx_seq_one_letter_code
_entity_poly.pdbx_strand_id
1 'polypeptide(L)'
;MPEKHLRKIANRIYNLNFNNMKENQDFIFVQKADINEGLTTMTVTKAYMFFTKRFMFVIPRSDVQILGNDSKFKDADAFKEQMLSKASEMPVEQFEAEMFAHLPEDRIFAIDGMDLFKIKAGFFGGMSFRKRGGQRKVANLPRAKRKELKGFYNQI
;
A
#
# COMPACT_ATOMS: atom_id res chain seq x y z
N MET A 1 39.91 12.85 27.47
CA MET A 1 39.52 12.44 26.10
C MET A 1 38.05 11.98 26.07
N PRO A 2 37.07 12.90 25.99
CA PRO A 2 35.63 12.59 26.02
C PRO A 2 35.04 12.13 24.66
N GLU A 3 35.76 12.43 23.58
CA GLU A 3 35.24 12.38 22.21
C GLU A 3 34.95 10.96 21.69
N LYS A 4 35.77 9.97 22.08
CA LYS A 4 35.53 8.55 21.74
C LYS A 4 34.30 7.98 22.45
N HIS A 5 34.00 8.44 23.66
CA HIS A 5 32.85 7.97 24.43
C HIS A 5 31.55 8.57 23.88
N LEU A 6 31.58 9.86 23.53
CA LEU A 6 30.47 10.56 22.88
C LEU A 6 30.18 10.01 21.48
N ARG A 7 31.20 9.68 20.67
CA ARG A 7 31.00 8.99 19.38
C ARG A 7 30.39 7.59 19.54
N LYS A 8 30.76 6.85 20.59
CA LYS A 8 30.21 5.53 20.86
C LYS A 8 28.75 5.61 21.33
N ILE A 9 28.39 6.63 22.10
CA ILE A 9 27.00 6.92 22.50
C ILE A 9 26.19 7.41 21.31
N ALA A 10 26.70 8.33 20.50
CA ALA A 10 26.05 8.80 19.28
C ALA A 10 25.83 7.66 18.29
N ASN A 11 26.84 6.84 18.00
CA ASN A 11 26.67 5.66 17.16
C ASN A 11 25.72 4.62 17.77
N ARG A 12 25.64 4.53 19.10
CA ARG A 12 24.66 3.67 19.77
C ARG A 12 23.25 4.26 19.68
N ILE A 13 23.08 5.58 19.69
CA ILE A 13 21.79 6.29 19.51
C ILE A 13 21.33 6.26 18.05
N TYR A 14 22.23 6.46 17.09
CA TYR A 14 21.93 6.29 15.66
C TYR A 14 21.70 4.82 15.28
N ASN A 15 22.31 3.86 16.00
CA ASN A 15 22.03 2.42 15.89
C ASN A 15 20.95 1.92 16.87
N LEU A 16 20.28 2.80 17.64
CA LEU A 16 19.09 2.42 18.40
C LEU A 16 17.92 2.39 17.41
N ASN A 17 17.87 1.28 16.66
CA ASN A 17 16.67 0.73 16.03
C ASN A 17 15.77 1.75 15.30
N PHE A 18 16.26 2.33 14.21
CA PHE A 18 15.35 2.47 13.07
C PHE A 18 15.03 1.04 12.63
N ASN A 19 13.94 0.48 13.15
CA ASN A 19 13.37 -0.73 12.57
C ASN A 19 12.80 -0.30 11.21
N ASN A 20 13.69 -0.23 10.23
CA ASN A 20 13.37 -0.02 8.84
C ASN A 20 12.30 -1.04 8.45
N MET A 21 11.28 -0.61 7.72
CA MET A 21 10.24 -1.53 7.30
C MET A 21 10.83 -2.58 6.35
N LYS A 22 10.43 -3.83 6.56
CA LYS A 22 10.81 -4.96 5.72
C LYS A 22 9.62 -5.40 4.90
N GLU A 23 9.81 -5.48 3.58
CA GLU A 23 8.79 -6.06 2.70
C GLU A 23 8.53 -7.52 3.11
N ASN A 24 7.27 -7.92 3.10
CA ASN A 24 6.72 -9.19 3.60
C ASN A 24 6.62 -9.34 5.12
N GLN A 25 7.12 -8.39 5.92
CA GLN A 25 6.96 -8.39 7.39
C GLN A 25 6.10 -7.22 7.84
N ASP A 26 6.50 -6.01 7.44
CA ASP A 26 5.85 -4.76 7.84
C ASP A 26 4.91 -4.23 6.75
N PHE A 27 5.26 -4.46 5.48
CA PHE A 27 4.43 -4.10 4.34
C PHE A 27 4.54 -5.06 3.17
N ILE A 28 3.58 -4.99 2.24
CA ILE A 28 3.64 -5.61 0.91
C ILE A 28 3.43 -4.52 -0.13
N PHE A 29 4.31 -4.48 -1.13
CA PHE A 29 4.11 -3.64 -2.31
C PHE A 29 3.56 -4.45 -3.49
N VAL A 30 2.61 -3.87 -4.22
CA VAL A 30 2.06 -4.43 -5.46
C VAL A 30 2.20 -3.41 -6.58
N GLN A 31 3.09 -3.73 -7.53
CA GLN A 31 3.43 -2.83 -8.63
C GLN A 31 2.32 -2.66 -9.68
N LYS A 32 1.45 -3.66 -9.84
CA LYS A 32 0.39 -3.62 -10.86
C LYS A 32 -0.88 -4.20 -10.26
N ALA A 33 -1.87 -3.33 -10.10
CA ALA A 33 -3.22 -3.68 -9.73
C ALA A 33 -4.20 -3.04 -10.72
N ASP A 34 -5.16 -3.81 -11.21
CA ASP A 34 -6.29 -3.28 -11.97
C ASP A 34 -7.54 -3.37 -11.09
N ILE A 35 -8.07 -2.23 -10.69
CA ILE A 35 -9.19 -2.13 -9.75
C ILE A 35 -10.44 -1.81 -10.56
N ASN A 36 -11.38 -2.74 -10.60
CA ASN A 36 -12.74 -2.44 -10.99
C ASN A 36 -13.40 -1.66 -9.86
N GLU A 37 -13.64 -0.37 -10.11
CA GLU A 37 -14.18 0.59 -9.14
C GLU A 37 -15.68 0.36 -8.88
N GLY A 38 -16.34 -0.46 -9.72
CA GLY A 38 -17.74 -0.85 -9.59
C GLY A 38 -18.61 -0.45 -10.78
N LEU A 39 -19.85 -0.93 -10.79
CA LEU A 39 -20.79 -0.74 -11.90
C LEU A 39 -21.27 0.71 -12.06
N THR A 40 -21.26 1.51 -10.98
CA THR A 40 -21.75 2.89 -11.02
C THR A 40 -20.74 3.84 -11.65
N THR A 41 -19.44 3.56 -11.50
CA THR A 41 -18.38 4.37 -12.10
C THR A 41 -17.96 3.83 -13.46
N MET A 42 -18.23 2.56 -13.76
CA MET A 42 -17.79 1.88 -14.98
C MET A 42 -16.30 2.15 -15.28
N THR A 43 -15.49 2.20 -14.22
CA THR A 43 -14.10 2.63 -14.27
C THR A 43 -13.19 1.50 -13.83
N VAL A 44 -12.09 1.32 -14.56
CA VAL A 44 -10.97 0.48 -14.16
C VAL A 44 -9.78 1.36 -13.84
N THR A 45 -9.38 1.39 -12.58
CA THR A 45 -8.20 2.12 -12.10
C THR A 45 -6.98 1.20 -12.12
N LYS A 46 -5.96 1.57 -12.90
CA LYS A 46 -4.62 0.95 -12.81
C LYS A 46 -3.87 1.63 -11.68
N ALA A 47 -3.35 0.87 -10.73
CA ALA A 47 -2.75 1.41 -9.53
C ALA A 47 -1.49 0.68 -9.08
N TYR A 48 -0.69 1.39 -8.30
CA TYR A 48 0.20 0.80 -7.31
C TYR A 48 -0.55 0.61 -6.00
N MET A 49 -0.22 -0.44 -5.25
CA MET A 49 -0.82 -0.65 -3.94
C MET A 49 0.25 -0.95 -2.89
N PHE A 50 0.13 -0.29 -1.74
CA PHE A 50 0.91 -0.60 -0.54
C PHE A 50 -0.03 -1.15 0.52
N PHE A 51 0.39 -2.21 1.19
CA PHE A 51 -0.35 -2.85 2.26
C PHE A 51 0.51 -2.89 3.50
N THR A 52 0.08 -2.27 4.58
CA THR A 52 0.60 -2.49 5.94
C THR A 52 -0.36 -3.39 6.70
N LYS A 53 -0.07 -3.74 7.96
CA LYS A 53 -1.03 -4.51 8.77
C LYS A 53 -2.34 -3.74 9.03
N ARG A 54 -2.29 -2.41 9.06
CA ARG A 54 -3.42 -1.54 9.42
C ARG A 54 -4.12 -0.94 8.21
N PHE A 55 -3.39 -0.66 7.14
CA PHE A 55 -3.92 0.09 6.02
C PHE A 55 -3.55 -0.53 4.67
N MET A 56 -4.43 -0.32 3.72
CA MET A 56 -4.18 -0.50 2.31
C MET A 56 -4.27 0.86 1.63
N PHE A 57 -3.22 1.22 0.89
CA PHE A 57 -3.12 2.46 0.15
C PHE A 57 -3.12 2.17 -1.35
N VAL A 58 -3.89 2.95 -2.10
CA VAL A 58 -4.01 2.84 -3.56
C VAL A 58 -3.45 4.10 -4.20
N ILE A 59 -2.38 3.98 -4.96
CA ILE A 59 -1.84 5.10 -5.74
C ILE A 59 -2.33 4.92 -7.19
N PRO A 60 -3.34 5.70 -7.64
CA PRO A 60 -3.83 5.59 -9.01
C PRO A 60 -2.74 6.01 -9.98
N ARG A 61 -2.62 5.30 -11.09
CA ARG A 61 -1.73 5.66 -12.22
C ARG A 61 -2.56 6.18 -13.38
N SER A 62 -3.66 5.49 -13.67
CA SER A 62 -4.60 5.87 -14.69
C SER A 62 -5.97 5.31 -14.39
N ASP A 63 -7.01 6.07 -14.70
CA ASP A 63 -8.40 5.60 -14.72
C ASP A 63 -8.84 5.45 -16.16
N VAL A 64 -9.38 4.28 -16.49
CA VAL A 64 -9.97 3.98 -17.79
C VAL A 64 -11.47 3.89 -17.60
N GLN A 65 -12.22 4.88 -18.10
CA GLN A 65 -13.68 4.79 -18.14
C GLN A 65 -14.11 3.97 -19.35
N ILE A 66 -15.07 3.06 -19.17
CA ILE A 66 -15.61 2.23 -20.25
C ILE A 66 -16.24 3.09 -21.37
N LEU A 67 -16.62 4.33 -21.08
CA LEU A 67 -17.20 5.30 -22.04
C LEU A 67 -16.16 6.23 -22.70
N GLY A 68 -14.85 5.95 -22.56
CA GLY A 68 -13.81 6.53 -23.42
C GLY A 68 -13.03 7.72 -22.87
N ASN A 69 -13.22 8.10 -21.60
CA ASN A 69 -12.37 9.08 -20.94
C ASN A 69 -11.27 8.38 -20.13
N ASP A 70 -10.02 8.59 -20.54
CA ASP A 70 -8.84 8.15 -19.81
C ASP A 70 -8.23 9.34 -19.06
N SER A 71 -8.02 9.17 -17.76
CA SER A 71 -7.29 10.14 -16.94
C SER A 71 -5.99 9.51 -16.43
N LYS A 72 -4.92 10.30 -16.35
CA LYS A 72 -3.64 9.87 -15.78
C LYS A 72 -3.37 10.67 -14.52
N PHE A 73 -2.97 9.99 -13.46
CA PHE A 73 -2.47 10.66 -12.28
C PHE A 73 -1.02 11.09 -12.55
N LYS A 74 -0.77 12.40 -12.56
CA LYS A 74 0.58 12.93 -12.72
C LYS A 74 1.42 12.49 -11.52
N ASP A 75 2.68 12.14 -11.78
CA ASP A 75 3.69 11.82 -10.76
C ASP A 75 3.48 10.54 -9.94
N ALA A 76 2.51 9.68 -10.28
CA ALA A 76 2.29 8.41 -9.59
C ALA A 76 3.56 7.53 -9.50
N ASP A 77 4.33 7.49 -10.59
CA ASP A 77 5.56 6.70 -10.67
C ASP A 77 6.66 7.30 -9.76
N ALA A 78 6.81 8.63 -9.75
CA ALA A 78 7.79 9.33 -8.91
C ALA A 78 7.44 9.20 -7.42
N PHE A 79 6.16 9.38 -7.07
CA PHE A 79 5.68 9.21 -5.70
C PHE A 79 5.88 7.77 -5.23
N LYS A 80 5.59 6.77 -6.06
CA LYS A 80 5.85 5.36 -5.75
C LYS A 80 7.34 5.10 -5.47
N GLU A 81 8.27 5.60 -6.29
CA GLU A 81 9.70 5.42 -6.04
C GLU A 81 10.14 6.08 -4.73
N GLN A 82 9.66 7.31 -4.47
CA GLN A 82 9.94 8.01 -3.23
C GLN A 82 9.48 7.20 -2.00
N MET A 83 8.26 6.67 -2.04
CA MET A 83 7.71 5.88 -0.93
C MET A 83 8.44 4.54 -0.75
N LEU A 84 8.89 3.88 -1.83
CA LEU A 84 9.72 2.67 -1.73
C LEU A 84 11.08 2.96 -1.07
N SER A 85 11.74 4.06 -1.43
CA SER A 85 13.01 4.47 -0.80
C SER A 85 12.78 4.77 0.69
N LYS A 86 11.74 5.54 1.00
CA LYS A 86 11.36 5.91 2.37
C LYS A 86 11.03 4.71 3.24
N ALA A 87 10.35 3.68 2.70
CA ALA A 87 10.00 2.48 3.46
C ALA A 87 11.23 1.81 4.11
N SER A 88 12.39 1.85 3.46
CA SER A 88 13.63 1.32 4.04
C SER A 88 14.33 2.22 5.05
N GLU A 89 13.81 3.43 5.29
CA GLU A 89 14.47 4.46 6.11
C GLU A 89 13.63 4.90 7.31
N MET A 90 12.35 4.48 7.39
CA MET A 90 11.45 4.91 8.45
C MET A 90 10.61 3.77 9.04
N PRO A 91 10.10 3.95 10.29
CA PRO A 91 9.09 3.06 10.87
C PRO A 91 7.75 3.09 10.13
N VAL A 92 6.95 2.04 10.29
CA VAL A 92 5.65 1.89 9.62
C VAL A 92 4.66 3.00 9.94
N GLU A 93 4.65 3.50 11.17
CA GLU A 93 3.79 4.61 11.58
C GLU A 93 4.09 5.90 10.79
N GLN A 94 5.38 6.19 10.57
CA GLN A 94 5.81 7.37 9.84
C GLN A 94 5.51 7.22 8.35
N PHE A 95 5.75 6.03 7.79
CA PHE A 95 5.38 5.71 6.42
C PHE A 95 3.88 5.90 6.17
N GLU A 96 3.04 5.38 7.08
CA GLU A 96 1.59 5.54 6.99
C GLU A 96 1.18 7.02 7.06
N ALA A 97 1.75 7.80 8.00
CA ALA A 97 1.51 9.24 8.11
C ALA A 97 1.86 10.01 6.82
N GLU A 98 3.00 9.68 6.20
CA GLU A 98 3.41 10.25 4.91
C GLU A 98 2.40 9.91 3.81
N MET A 99 1.89 8.68 3.77
CA MET A 99 0.85 8.27 2.81
C MET A 99 -0.46 9.02 3.04
N PHE A 100 -0.87 9.22 4.30
CA PHE A 100 -2.06 10.02 4.65
C PHE A 100 -1.94 11.49 4.19
N ALA A 101 -0.75 12.07 4.28
CA ALA A 101 -0.54 13.47 3.90
C ALA A 101 -0.66 13.71 2.39
N HIS A 102 -0.41 12.69 1.56
CA HIS A 102 -0.32 12.83 0.10
C HIS A 102 -1.45 12.16 -0.67
N LEU A 103 -2.10 11.15 -0.10
CA LEU A 103 -3.20 10.45 -0.76
C LEU A 103 -4.55 10.99 -0.31
N PRO A 104 -5.52 11.12 -1.24
CA PRO A 104 -6.89 11.45 -0.86
C PRO A 104 -7.52 10.29 -0.08
N GLU A 105 -8.45 10.62 0.82
CA GLU A 105 -9.03 9.68 1.77
C GLU A 105 -9.70 8.47 1.08
N ASP A 106 -10.32 8.65 -0.08
CA ASP A 106 -10.98 7.59 -0.86
C ASP A 106 -10.00 6.53 -1.41
N ARG A 107 -8.70 6.83 -1.39
CA ARG A 107 -7.60 5.94 -1.78
C ARG A 107 -6.88 5.29 -0.59
N ILE A 108 -7.35 5.54 0.62
CA ILE A 108 -6.81 4.97 1.86
C ILE A 108 -7.87 4.10 2.54
N PHE A 109 -7.51 2.87 2.90
CA PHE A 109 -8.44 1.88 3.42
C PHE A 109 -7.89 1.27 4.72
N ALA A 110 -8.53 1.60 5.85
CA ALA A 110 -8.27 0.92 7.12
C ALA A 110 -8.78 -0.53 7.06
N ILE A 111 -7.92 -1.50 7.36
CA ILE A 111 -8.23 -2.94 7.23
C ILE A 111 -9.35 -3.35 8.18
N ASP A 112 -9.33 -2.86 9.42
CA ASP A 112 -10.33 -3.11 10.46
C ASP A 112 -11.68 -2.41 10.19
N GLY A 113 -11.66 -1.28 9.48
CA GLY A 113 -12.85 -0.51 9.11
C GLY A 113 -13.58 -1.00 7.85
N MET A 114 -13.05 -2.00 7.15
CA MET A 114 -13.67 -2.54 5.94
C MET A 114 -14.73 -3.58 6.27
N ASP A 115 -15.88 -3.51 5.59
CA ASP A 115 -16.94 -4.52 5.70
C ASP A 115 -16.72 -5.71 4.75
N LEU A 116 -15.81 -5.55 3.78
CA LEU A 116 -15.29 -6.61 2.95
C LEU A 116 -13.79 -6.40 2.77
N PHE A 117 -13.00 -7.40 3.12
CA PHE A 117 -11.59 -7.51 2.75
C PHE A 117 -11.25 -8.99 2.52
N LYS A 118 -11.20 -9.41 1.26
CA LYS A 118 -11.07 -10.82 0.88
C LYS A 118 -10.06 -11.04 -0.23
N ILE A 119 -9.03 -11.84 0.05
CA ILE A 119 -7.97 -12.21 -0.89
C ILE A 119 -8.19 -13.66 -1.37
N LYS A 120 -8.35 -13.87 -2.69
CA LYS A 120 -8.44 -15.20 -3.32
C LYS A 120 -7.13 -15.52 -4.05
N ALA A 121 -6.30 -16.39 -3.46
CA ALA A 121 -4.99 -16.79 -4.01
C ALA A 121 -5.02 -17.95 -5.04
N GLY A 122 -6.22 -18.40 -5.46
CA GLY A 122 -6.40 -19.49 -6.43
C GLY A 122 -6.06 -19.11 -7.89
N PHE A 123 -6.30 -20.02 -8.84
CA PHE A 123 -6.03 -19.79 -10.27
C PHE A 123 -6.85 -18.60 -10.82
N PHE A 124 -8.17 -18.62 -10.61
CA PHE A 124 -9.09 -17.52 -10.95
C PHE A 124 -9.41 -16.66 -9.71
N GLY A 125 -8.42 -15.91 -9.23
CA GLY A 125 -8.58 -15.12 -8.00
C GLY A 125 -8.19 -13.66 -8.17
N GLY A 126 -8.45 -12.90 -7.10
CA GLY A 126 -8.26 -11.46 -7.02
C GLY A 126 -8.44 -11.02 -5.57
N MET A 127 -8.57 -9.73 -5.34
CA MET A 127 -8.92 -9.17 -4.05
C MET A 127 -10.24 -8.42 -4.18
N SER A 128 -11.19 -8.68 -3.28
CA SER A 128 -12.42 -7.88 -3.17
C SER A 128 -12.36 -7.08 -1.88
N PHE A 129 -12.68 -5.80 -1.96
CA PHE A 129 -12.66 -4.92 -0.80
C PHE A 129 -13.75 -3.86 -0.87
N ARG A 130 -14.16 -3.34 0.29
CA ARG A 130 -15.21 -2.33 0.41
C ARG A 130 -15.08 -1.61 1.75
N LYS A 131 -15.12 -0.28 1.72
CA LYS A 131 -15.32 0.54 2.92
C LYS A 131 -16.77 0.38 3.38
N ARG A 132 -17.03 0.45 4.68
CA ARG A 132 -18.40 0.40 5.21
C ARG A 132 -19.31 1.41 4.50
N GLY A 133 -20.42 0.94 3.93
CA GLY A 133 -21.37 1.77 3.18
C GLY A 133 -20.95 2.16 1.76
N GLY A 134 -19.74 1.81 1.34
CA GLY A 134 -19.23 2.08 -0.02
C GLY A 134 -19.60 1.01 -1.04
N GLN A 135 -19.09 1.15 -2.26
CA GLN A 135 -19.24 0.14 -3.31
C GLN A 135 -18.16 -0.92 -3.21
N ARG A 136 -18.52 -2.17 -3.55
CA ARG A 136 -17.56 -3.27 -3.67
C ARG A 136 -16.62 -3.02 -4.84
N LYS A 137 -15.32 -3.04 -4.56
CA LYS A 137 -14.23 -2.98 -5.53
C LYS A 137 -13.58 -4.34 -5.70
N VAL A 138 -13.06 -4.61 -6.89
CA VAL A 138 -12.33 -5.85 -7.18
C VAL A 138 -10.99 -5.50 -7.82
N ALA A 139 -9.89 -5.81 -7.14
CA ALA A 139 -8.54 -5.69 -7.67
C ALA A 139 -8.08 -7.02 -8.27
N ASN A 140 -7.67 -6.98 -9.54
CA ASN A 140 -6.87 -8.02 -10.15
C ASN A 140 -5.40 -7.81 -9.79
N LEU A 141 -4.78 -8.82 -9.19
CA LEU A 141 -3.41 -8.77 -8.67
C LEU A 141 -2.60 -9.97 -9.20
N PRO A 142 -1.28 -9.82 -9.42
CA PRO A 142 -0.40 -10.93 -9.75
C PRO A 142 -0.54 -12.09 -8.77
N ARG A 143 -0.54 -13.34 -9.28
CA ARG A 143 -0.75 -14.54 -8.45
C ARG A 143 0.23 -14.66 -7.29
N ALA A 144 1.50 -14.31 -7.50
CA ALA A 144 2.53 -14.30 -6.46
C ALA A 144 2.15 -13.34 -5.32
N LYS A 145 1.86 -12.07 -5.66
CA LYS A 145 1.40 -11.06 -4.69
C LYS A 145 0.12 -11.45 -3.96
N ARG A 146 -0.81 -12.16 -4.59
CA ARG A 146 -2.01 -12.69 -3.89
C ARG A 146 -1.67 -13.72 -2.81
N LYS A 147 -0.65 -14.56 -3.05
CA LYS A 147 -0.18 -15.53 -2.05
C LYS A 147 0.55 -14.83 -0.91
N GLU A 148 1.44 -13.88 -1.24
CA GLU A 148 2.14 -13.05 -0.26
C GLU A 148 1.16 -12.30 0.65
N LEU A 149 0.20 -11.58 0.06
CA LEU A 149 -0.84 -10.86 0.83
C LEU A 149 -1.67 -11.79 1.71
N LYS A 150 -2.09 -12.95 1.20
CA LYS A 150 -2.84 -13.91 2.02
C LYS A 150 -2.01 -14.41 3.20
N GLY A 151 -0.72 -14.70 3.00
CA GLY A 151 0.18 -15.08 4.08
C GLY A 151 0.38 -13.94 5.08
N PHE A 152 0.57 -12.72 4.58
CA PHE A 152 0.79 -11.51 5.37
C PHE A 152 -0.36 -11.22 6.34
N TYR A 153 -1.61 -11.36 5.91
CA TYR A 153 -2.78 -11.10 6.77
C TYR A 153 -3.25 -12.32 7.58
N ASN A 154 -2.84 -13.54 7.23
CA ASN A 154 -3.13 -14.74 8.03
C ASN A 154 -2.21 -14.89 9.26
N GLN A 155 -1.17 -14.07 9.38
CA GLN A 155 -0.25 -14.03 10.52
C GLN A 155 -0.73 -13.10 11.66
N ILE A 156 -1.89 -12.46 11.47
CA ILE A 156 -2.56 -11.61 12.46
C ILE A 156 -3.61 -12.48 13.17
#